data_AF-A0A5P2BFC5-F1
#
_entry.id   AF-A0A5P2BFC5-F1
#
_cell.length_a   1.000
_cell.length_b   1.000
_cell.length_c   1.000
_cell.angle_alpha   90.00
_cell.angle_beta   90.00
_cell.angle_gamma   90.00
#
_symmetry.space_group_name_H-M   'P 1'
#
loop_
_entity.id
_entity.type
_entity.pdbx_description
1 polymer ?
#
loop_
_entity_poly.entity_id
_entity_poly.type
_entity_poly.pdbx_seq_one_letter_code
_entity_poly.pdbx_strand_id
1 'polypeptide(L)'
;MRRATLILYAAANLRCPDRATSMADARIALCLESGVPMEDIDPASGYNHSRSAYDRARASWVDLIRQHGASEFHEVRDIEWARELWAEKRPQFVEGDDWLKAGLDAHHEFIASLGRPCRRSTCIAHDTPPEA
;
A
#
# COMPACT_ATOMS: atom_id res chain seq x y z
N MET A 1 -18.46 -14.12 18.54
CA MET A 1 -18.18 -13.03 17.57
C MET A 1 -19.14 -13.18 16.40
N ARG A 2 -20.01 -12.20 16.16
CA ARG A 2 -20.94 -12.21 15.02
C ARG A 2 -20.21 -11.59 13.82
N ARG A 3 -20.10 -12.30 12.70
CA ARG A 3 -19.57 -11.76 11.44
C ARG A 3 -20.63 -10.86 10.82
N ALA A 4 -20.40 -9.57 10.75
CA ALA A 4 -21.22 -8.68 9.93
C ALA A 4 -20.99 -9.03 8.45
N THR A 5 -22.08 -9.37 7.75
CA THR A 5 -22.04 -9.62 6.29
C THR A 5 -22.67 -8.42 5.61
N LEU A 6 -21.88 -7.67 4.85
CA LEU A 6 -22.34 -6.53 4.07
C LEU A 6 -22.57 -6.99 2.63
N ILE A 7 -23.83 -6.98 2.17
CA ILE A 7 -24.21 -7.36 0.81
C ILE A 7 -24.49 -6.08 0.03
N LEU A 8 -23.61 -5.73 -0.90
CA LEU A 8 -23.80 -4.60 -1.81
C LEU A 8 -24.48 -5.08 -3.10
N TYR A 9 -25.76 -4.72 -3.29
CA TYR A 9 -26.47 -4.95 -4.55
C TYR A 9 -26.14 -3.82 -5.53
N ALA A 10 -25.17 -4.02 -6.43
CA ALA A 10 -24.85 -3.05 -7.47
C ALA A 10 -25.50 -3.46 -8.80
N ALA A 11 -26.54 -2.73 -9.23
CA ALA A 11 -27.04 -2.80 -10.59
C ALA A 11 -25.96 -2.24 -11.55
N ALA A 12 -25.80 -2.89 -12.70
CA ALA A 12 -24.70 -2.70 -13.64
C ALA A 12 -24.67 -1.30 -14.27
N ASN A 13 -24.05 -0.32 -13.60
CA ASN A 13 -23.53 0.91 -14.21
C ASN A 13 -22.33 1.43 -13.38
N LEU A 14 -21.13 1.29 -13.92
CA LEU A 14 -19.84 1.51 -13.24
C LEU A 14 -19.47 3.00 -13.00
N ARG A 15 -20.32 3.95 -13.40
CA ARG A 15 -20.05 5.41 -13.32
C ARG A 15 -21.16 6.21 -12.63
N CYS A 16 -21.95 5.58 -11.76
CA CYS A 16 -22.95 6.29 -10.98
C CYS A 16 -22.30 6.92 -9.74
N PRO A 17 -22.39 8.24 -9.52
CA PRO A 17 -21.96 8.88 -8.28
C PRO A 17 -22.50 8.17 -7.03
N ASP A 18 -23.74 7.68 -7.09
CA ASP A 18 -24.37 6.93 -6.01
C ASP A 18 -23.60 5.64 -5.68
N ARG A 19 -22.96 5.00 -6.66
CA ARG A 19 -22.13 3.82 -6.42
C ARG A 19 -20.83 4.19 -5.70
N ALA A 20 -20.18 5.29 -6.09
CA ALA A 20 -18.94 5.73 -5.44
C ALA A 20 -19.22 6.09 -3.97
N THR A 21 -20.30 6.83 -3.72
CA THR A 21 -20.79 7.15 -2.38
C THR A 21 -21.13 5.88 -1.61
N SER A 22 -21.90 4.96 -2.20
CA SER A 22 -22.24 3.68 -1.54
C SER A 22 -21.01 2.84 -1.17
N MET A 23 -19.96 2.86 -2.00
CA MET A 23 -18.71 2.16 -1.70
C MET A 23 -17.89 2.86 -0.61
N ALA A 24 -17.87 4.20 -0.61
CA ALA A 24 -17.23 4.97 0.46
C ALA A 24 -17.93 4.70 1.80
N ASP A 25 -19.27 4.80 1.84
CA ASP A 25 -20.09 4.50 3.03
C ASP A 25 -19.86 3.08 3.54
N ALA A 26 -19.80 2.09 2.64
CA ALA A 26 -19.50 0.71 3.00
C ALA A 26 -18.10 0.55 3.61
N ARG A 27 -17.08 1.23 3.07
CA ARG A 27 -15.73 1.21 3.64
C ARG A 27 -15.68 1.93 5.00
N ILE A 28 -16.38 3.06 5.15
CA ILE A 28 -16.51 3.78 6.42
C ILE A 28 -17.10 2.83 7.47
N ALA A 29 -18.22 2.16 7.17
CA ALA A 29 -18.85 1.21 8.07
C ALA A 29 -17.90 0.07 8.48
N LEU A 30 -17.13 -0.49 7.54
CA LEU A 30 -16.13 -1.52 7.83
C LEU A 30 -14.99 -1.00 8.72
N CYS A 31 -14.53 0.23 8.51
CA CYS A 31 -13.49 0.85 9.33
C CYS A 31 -13.97 1.07 10.76
N LEU A 32 -15.19 1.60 10.93
CA LEU A 32 -15.80 1.80 12.24
C LEU A 32 -15.99 0.48 13.00
N GLU A 33 -16.49 -0.57 12.34
CA GLU A 33 -16.62 -1.91 12.93
C GLU A 33 -15.25 -2.50 13.30
N SER A 34 -14.19 -2.13 12.57
CA SER A 34 -12.81 -2.53 12.86
C SER A 34 -12.14 -1.67 13.95
N GLY A 35 -12.89 -0.75 14.59
CA GLY A 35 -12.39 0.10 15.67
C GLY A 35 -11.49 1.25 15.21
N VAL A 36 -11.55 1.65 13.94
CA VAL A 36 -10.80 2.81 13.43
C VAL A 36 -11.50 4.10 13.88
N PRO A 37 -10.77 5.05 14.50
CA PRO A 37 -11.34 6.35 14.87
C PRO A 37 -11.88 7.10 13.64
N MET A 38 -12.97 7.84 13.81
CA MET A 38 -13.61 8.55 12.68
C MET A 38 -12.69 9.59 12.05
N GLU A 39 -11.86 10.25 12.86
CA GLU A 39 -10.85 11.21 12.42
C GLU A 39 -9.75 10.61 11.53
N ASP A 40 -9.62 9.28 11.57
CA ASP A 40 -8.68 8.51 10.75
C ASP A 40 -9.31 7.91 9.49
N ILE A 41 -10.59 8.17 9.22
CA ILE A 41 -11.26 7.69 8.02
C ILE A 41 -11.44 8.88 7.06
N ASP A 42 -10.96 8.77 5.82
CA ASP A 42 -11.23 9.79 4.80
C ASP A 42 -12.70 9.72 4.38
N PRO A 43 -13.53 10.75 4.65
CA PRO A 43 -14.95 10.71 4.35
C PRO A 43 -15.25 10.67 2.85
N ALA A 44 -14.32 11.09 1.99
CA ALA A 44 -14.53 11.09 0.54
C ALA A 44 -14.32 9.70 -0.08
N SER A 45 -13.35 8.93 0.42
CA SER A 45 -12.98 7.63 -0.15
C SER A 45 -13.42 6.43 0.71
N GLY A 46 -13.65 6.67 2.00
CA GLY A 46 -13.90 5.70 3.05
C GLY A 46 -12.66 4.92 3.50
N TYR A 47 -11.45 5.30 3.06
CA TYR A 47 -10.23 4.60 3.43
C TYR A 47 -9.72 4.95 4.83
N ASN A 48 -9.10 3.95 5.45
CA ASN A 48 -8.43 4.06 6.75
C ASN A 48 -7.05 4.69 6.58
N HIS A 49 -6.86 5.88 7.15
CA HIS A 49 -5.62 6.65 7.22
C HIS A 49 -5.03 6.71 8.64
N SER A 50 -5.36 5.74 9.50
CA SER A 50 -4.71 5.57 10.80
C SER A 50 -3.23 5.18 10.64
N ARG A 51 -2.43 5.45 11.67
CA ARG A 51 -1.03 5.03 11.72
C ARG A 51 -0.85 3.53 11.48
N SER A 52 -1.73 2.72 12.07
CA SER A 52 -1.67 1.26 11.92
C SER A 52 -1.89 0.81 10.47
N ALA A 53 -2.73 1.52 9.70
CA ALA A 53 -2.97 1.22 8.29
C ALA A 53 -1.77 1.60 7.43
N TYR A 54 -1.13 2.73 7.73
CA TYR A 54 0.13 3.13 7.13
C TYR A 54 1.22 2.05 7.32
N ASP A 55 1.47 1.64 8.57
CA ASP A 55 2.51 0.65 8.88
C ASP A 55 2.24 -0.70 8.18
N ARG A 56 0.97 -1.13 8.13
CA ARG A 56 0.56 -2.35 7.40
C ARG A 56 0.75 -2.22 5.89
N ALA A 57 0.38 -1.08 5.31
CA ALA A 57 0.54 -0.84 3.87
C ALA A 57 2.02 -0.88 3.48
N ARG A 58 2.86 -0.17 4.24
CA ARG A 58 4.32 -0.19 4.09
C ARG A 58 4.87 -1.61 4.17
N ALA A 59 4.53 -2.35 5.23
CA ALA A 59 5.00 -3.70 5.43
C ALA A 59 4.57 -4.65 4.29
N SER A 60 3.33 -4.51 3.82
CA SER A 60 2.81 -5.31 2.71
C SER A 60 3.55 -5.06 1.39
N TRP A 61 3.91 -3.82 1.09
CA TRP A 61 4.70 -3.49 -0.10
C TRP A 61 6.10 -4.08 -0.04
N VAL A 62 6.77 -3.89 1.11
CA VAL A 62 8.12 -4.45 1.33
C VAL A 62 8.08 -5.99 1.24
N ASP A 63 7.06 -6.63 1.82
CA ASP A 63 6.92 -8.08 1.78
C ASP A 63 6.65 -8.61 0.37
N LEU A 64 5.83 -7.92 -0.43
CA LEU A 64 5.62 -8.24 -1.84
C LEU A 64 6.95 -8.24 -2.60
N ILE A 65 7.77 -7.20 -2.40
CA ILE A 65 9.08 -7.07 -3.05
C ILE A 65 10.04 -8.16 -2.56
N ARG A 66 10.03 -8.48 -1.27
CA ARG A 66 10.84 -9.57 -0.72
C ARG A 66 10.52 -10.92 -1.36
N GLN A 67 9.25 -11.17 -1.70
CA GLN A 67 8.81 -12.44 -2.27
C GLN A 67 9.03 -12.55 -3.79
N HIS A 68 8.96 -11.43 -4.52
CA HIS A 68 8.92 -11.44 -5.99
C HIS A 68 10.02 -10.60 -6.67
N GLY A 69 10.74 -9.81 -5.89
CA GLY A 69 11.66 -8.78 -6.35
C GLY A 69 10.94 -7.55 -6.88
N ALA A 70 11.67 -6.44 -7.02
CA ALA A 70 11.19 -5.19 -7.58
C ALA A 70 11.66 -5.00 -9.03
N SER A 71 10.81 -4.38 -9.83
CA SER A 71 11.13 -3.83 -11.14
C SER A 71 10.94 -2.31 -11.15
N GLU A 72 11.74 -1.61 -11.96
CA GLU A 72 11.64 -0.15 -12.12
C GLU A 72 10.26 0.28 -12.65
N PHE A 73 9.61 -0.56 -13.46
CA PHE A 73 8.36 -0.21 -14.14
C PHE A 73 7.10 -0.47 -13.32
N HIS A 74 7.19 -1.31 -12.29
CA HIS A 74 6.04 -1.71 -11.47
C HIS A 74 6.31 -1.40 -10.00
N GLU A 75 7.02 -2.26 -9.29
CA GLU A 75 7.11 -2.18 -7.83
C GLU A 75 7.76 -0.88 -7.34
N VAL A 76 8.81 -0.40 -8.02
CA VAL A 76 9.48 0.87 -7.64
C VAL A 76 8.58 2.07 -7.90
N ARG A 77 7.98 2.15 -9.08
CA ARG A 77 7.04 3.23 -9.40
C ARG A 77 5.82 3.21 -8.47
N ASP A 78 5.29 2.02 -8.20
CA ASP A 78 4.05 1.85 -7.45
C ASP A 78 4.27 2.10 -5.94
N ILE A 79 5.46 1.78 -5.39
CA ILE A 79 5.80 2.11 -4.00
C ILE A 79 6.01 3.62 -3.80
N GLU A 80 6.62 4.31 -4.78
CA GLU A 80 6.75 5.77 -4.78
C GLU A 80 5.37 6.44 -4.84
N TRP A 81 4.52 6.00 -5.77
CA TRP A 81 3.15 6.50 -5.88
C TRP A 81 2.33 6.26 -4.61
N ALA A 82 2.42 5.06 -4.02
CA ALA A 82 1.74 4.77 -2.76
C ALA A 82 2.22 5.65 -1.61
N ARG A 83 3.53 5.92 -1.52
CA ARG A 83 4.13 6.82 -0.54
C ARG A 83 3.63 8.26 -0.72
N GLU A 84 3.53 8.74 -1.96
CA GLU A 84 3.00 10.09 -2.27
C GLU A 84 1.55 10.24 -1.80
N LEU A 85 0.70 9.24 -2.07
CA LEU A 85 -0.70 9.25 -1.59
C LEU A 85 -0.80 9.35 -0.06
N TRP A 86 0.10 8.68 0.67
CA TRP A 86 0.17 8.82 2.12
C TRP A 86 0.69 10.19 2.54
N ALA A 87 1.68 10.74 1.84
CA ALA A 87 2.24 12.06 2.12
C ALA A 87 1.20 13.18 1.95
N GLU A 88 0.29 13.05 0.98
CA GLU A 88 -0.82 14.00 0.78
C GLU A 88 -1.81 14.02 1.95
N LYS A 89 -2.07 12.87 2.58
CA LYS A 89 -3.13 12.71 3.60
C LYS A 89 -2.62 12.76 5.03
N ARG A 90 -1.40 12.28 5.25
CA ARG A 90 -0.75 12.08 6.56
C ARG A 90 0.77 12.29 6.43
N PRO A 91 1.24 13.50 6.11
CA PRO A 91 2.66 13.78 5.88
C PRO A 91 3.56 13.38 7.06
N GLN A 92 3.04 13.51 8.29
CA GLN A 92 3.76 13.15 9.53
C GLN A 92 4.08 11.66 9.66
N PHE A 93 3.45 10.78 8.86
CA PHE A 93 3.80 9.35 8.84
C PHE A 93 4.94 9.04 7.88
N VAL A 94 5.07 9.84 6.82
CA VAL A 94 6.04 9.65 5.74
C VAL A 94 7.36 10.37 6.02
N GLU A 95 7.34 11.41 6.86
CA GLU A 95 8.53 12.15 7.25
C GLU A 95 9.58 11.23 7.90
N GLY A 96 10.77 11.18 7.30
CA GLY A 96 11.86 10.31 7.75
C GLY A 96 11.70 8.82 7.42
N ASP A 97 10.58 8.40 6.80
CA ASP A 97 10.36 7.01 6.38
C ASP A 97 10.61 6.84 4.87
N ASP A 98 11.66 6.08 4.57
CA ASP A 98 12.09 5.78 3.21
C ASP A 98 11.56 4.41 2.76
N TRP A 99 10.39 4.45 2.11
CA TRP A 99 9.77 3.25 1.53
C TRP A 99 10.62 2.68 0.39
N LEU A 100 11.24 3.56 -0.41
CA LEU A 100 12.01 3.13 -1.57
C LEU A 100 13.24 2.35 -1.12
N LYS A 101 14.00 2.89 -0.16
CA LYS A 101 15.14 2.17 0.43
C LYS A 101 14.72 0.81 0.99
N ALA A 102 13.67 0.76 1.80
CA ALA A 102 13.18 -0.51 2.35
C ALA A 102 12.76 -1.52 1.28
N GLY A 103 12.19 -1.04 0.17
CA GLY A 103 11.87 -1.88 -1.00
C GLY A 103 13.12 -2.39 -1.72
N LEU A 104 14.13 -1.54 -1.92
CA LEU A 104 15.38 -1.93 -2.56
C LEU A 104 16.15 -2.97 -1.73
N ASP A 105 16.23 -2.77 -0.41
CA ASP A 105 16.84 -3.73 0.52
C ASP A 105 16.12 -5.09 0.43
N ALA A 106 14.79 -5.10 0.42
CA ALA A 106 13.99 -6.32 0.23
C ALA A 106 14.21 -6.96 -1.14
N HIS A 107 14.48 -6.18 -2.18
CA HIS A 107 14.84 -6.73 -3.49
C HIS A 107 16.23 -7.39 -3.45
N HIS A 108 17.21 -6.82 -2.76
CA HIS A 108 18.52 -7.47 -2.60
C HIS A 108 18.39 -8.79 -1.84
N GLU A 109 17.58 -8.84 -0.79
CA GLU A 109 17.25 -10.09 -0.07
C GLU A 109 16.67 -11.14 -1.04
N PHE A 110 15.70 -10.74 -1.88
CA PHE A 110 15.12 -11.61 -2.89
C PHE A 110 16.19 -12.13 -3.86
N ILE A 111 17.04 -11.27 -4.41
CA ILE A 111 18.10 -11.68 -5.35
C ILE A 111 19.12 -12.61 -4.67
N ALA A 112 19.52 -12.31 -3.44
CA ALA A 112 20.40 -13.17 -2.66
C ALA A 112 19.79 -14.57 -2.46
N SER A 113 18.47 -14.65 -2.21
CA SER A 113 17.76 -15.93 -2.06
C SER A 113 17.79 -16.80 -3.33
N LEU A 114 17.95 -16.20 -4.51
CA LEU A 114 18.03 -16.92 -5.78
C LEU A 114 19.42 -17.54 -6.03
N GLY A 115 20.43 -17.20 -5.22
CA GLY A 115 21.80 -17.72 -5.36
C GLY A 115 22.50 -17.34 -6.67
N ARG A 116 22.02 -16.29 -7.35
CA ARG A 116 22.53 -15.82 -8.65
C ARG A 116 22.38 -14.32 -8.77
N PRO A 117 23.22 -13.64 -9.57
CA PRO A 117 23.08 -12.20 -9.78
C PRO A 117 21.73 -11.88 -10.41
N CYS A 118 21.22 -10.68 -10.12
CA CYS A 118 20.05 -10.15 -10.77
C CYS A 118 20.31 -10.04 -12.29
N ARG A 119 19.37 -10.56 -13.09
CA ARG A 119 19.48 -10.61 -14.56
C ARG A 119 18.76 -9.45 -15.25
N ARG A 120 18.11 -8.57 -14.49
CA ARG A 120 17.41 -7.40 -15.04
C ARG A 120 18.44 -6.33 -15.33
N SER A 121 18.73 -6.09 -16.61
CA SER A 121 19.75 -5.13 -17.05
C SER A 121 19.49 -3.69 -16.58
N THR A 122 18.23 -3.35 -16.30
CA THR A 122 17.79 -2.02 -15.85
C THR A 122 17.33 -2.03 -14.39
N CYS A 123 17.82 -2.98 -13.58
CA CYS A 123 17.47 -3.00 -12.17
C CYS A 123 18.11 -1.84 -11.42
N ILE A 124 17.31 -0.88 -10.96
CA ILE A 124 17.78 0.27 -10.18
C ILE A 124 18.52 -0.13 -8.88
N ALA A 125 18.20 -1.30 -8.33
CA ALA A 125 18.88 -1.84 -7.16
C ALA A 125 20.34 -2.26 -7.42
N HIS A 126 20.78 -2.32 -8.68
CA HIS A 126 22.21 -2.52 -8.99
C HIS A 126 23.06 -1.33 -8.59
N ASP A 127 22.51 -0.11 -8.66
CA ASP A 127 23.23 1.14 -8.42
C ASP A 127 23.20 1.56 -6.94
N THR A 128 22.35 0.93 -6.14
CA THR A 128 22.21 1.17 -4.70
C THR A 128 22.53 -0.12 -3.96
N PRO A 129 23.73 -0.29 -3.37
CA PRO A 129 24.03 -1.46 -2.55
C PRO A 129 23.27 -1.42 -1.23
N PRO A 130 22.94 -2.58 -0.61
CA PRO A 130 22.34 -2.62 0.70
C PRO A 130 23.31 -2.06 1.75
N GLU A 131 22.81 -1.33 2.74
CA GLU A 131 23.63 -0.90 3.89
C GLU A 131 23.94 -2.09 4.82
N ALA A 132 25.15 -2.11 5.39
CA ALA A 132 25.68 -3.19 6.22
C ALA A 132 25.16 -3.20 7.65
#